data_AF-A0A932M5L2-F1
#
_entry.id   AF-A0A932M5L2-F1
#
_cell.length_a   1.000
_cell.length_b   1.000
_cell.length_c   1.000
_cell.angle_alpha   90.00
_cell.angle_beta   90.00
_cell.angle_gamma   90.00
#
_symmetry.space_group_name_H-M   'P 1'
#
loop_
_entity.id
_entity.type
_entity.pdbx_description
1 polymer ?
#
loop_
_entity_poly.entity_id
_entity_poly.type
_entity_poly.pdbx_seq_one_letter_code
_entity_poly.pdbx_strand_id
1 'polypeptide(L)'
;MNQLALPPLAARKRVLLVDDDADLLSIRKLRLLAEGYSVHAVDSSAVAMNAIDMFQPDIIVLDLIMPGISGETLLAQLRENERFRAIKIVVNTAKSFECDQRHCLESGADAYLAKPADHDALANLIRKLLRDEVTVTFWGTRGSIPRPGKDTLKFGGNTPCVSVELSDDRLFLFDAGTGLVDLGRTLVTAQKQYKFNLFVSHPHWDHIQGLPFFQPLYLQGNEMVIHGTSHGRLSLREVISGQMDSLYFPVTIKEYASRVYFKELEEGDYEIEKLPLSTISLNHPGRTLGYRLGNGNGKSVAYITDNEIFPEGDEHNRRRLAAFLSGVDVLIHDATYFDEEYPARARWGHSALSEVLKLADEARVKRLYLFHHDPAHDDEAVEKKELFGKRFFEKRNSDIQCSAAREGVSVRL
;
A
#
# COMPACT_ATOMS: atom_id res chain seq x y z
N MET A 1 -34.35 4.76 -11.31
CA MET A 1 -33.21 5.68 -11.50
C MET A 1 -33.05 6.50 -10.22
N ASN A 2 -32.15 6.08 -9.32
CA ASN A 2 -31.80 6.88 -8.16
C ASN A 2 -30.82 7.96 -8.63
N GLN A 3 -31.27 9.20 -8.74
CA GLN A 3 -30.36 10.35 -8.77
C GLN A 3 -29.72 10.44 -7.38
N LEU A 4 -28.45 10.02 -7.29
CA LEU A 4 -27.62 10.32 -6.12
C LEU A 4 -27.55 11.83 -5.97
N ALA A 5 -28.11 12.36 -4.89
CA ALA A 5 -28.03 13.78 -4.56
C ALA A 5 -26.55 14.19 -4.48
N LEU A 6 -26.19 15.29 -5.15
CA LEU A 6 -24.82 15.80 -5.11
C LEU A 6 -24.43 16.11 -3.65
N PRO A 7 -23.20 15.78 -3.22
CA PRO A 7 -22.76 16.07 -1.87
C PRO A 7 -22.85 17.56 -1.54
N PRO A 8 -23.06 17.93 -0.26
CA PRO A 8 -23.04 19.32 0.19
C PRO A 8 -21.78 20.04 -0.28
N LEU A 9 -21.88 21.33 -0.62
CA LEU A 9 -20.75 22.13 -1.15
C LEU A 9 -19.48 22.05 -0.30
N ALA A 10 -19.60 21.93 1.03
CA ALA A 10 -18.48 21.80 1.96
C ALA A 10 -17.77 20.43 1.92
N ALA A 11 -18.40 19.39 1.36
CA ALA A 11 -17.84 18.03 1.25
C ALA A 11 -17.28 17.73 -0.15
N ARG A 12 -17.39 18.67 -1.10
CA ARG A 12 -16.90 18.50 -2.46
C ARG A 12 -15.40 18.73 -2.52
N LYS A 13 -14.67 17.81 -3.16
CA LYS A 13 -13.26 18.04 -3.50
C LYS A 13 -13.15 19.27 -4.43
N ARG A 14 -12.12 20.07 -4.19
CA ARG A 14 -11.88 21.38 -4.81
C ARG A 14 -10.82 21.26 -5.90
N VAL A 15 -11.20 21.59 -7.13
CA VAL A 15 -10.33 21.56 -8.31
C VAL A 15 -10.01 22.98 -8.75
N LEU A 16 -8.72 23.33 -8.81
CA LEU A 16 -8.26 24.58 -9.43
C LEU A 16 -7.75 24.29 -10.84
N LEU A 17 -8.29 24.99 -11.84
CA LEU A 17 -7.79 24.98 -13.21
C LEU A 17 -6.93 26.22 -13.45
N VAL A 18 -5.75 26.05 -14.02
CA VAL A 18 -4.80 27.13 -14.38
C VAL A 18 -4.38 26.91 -15.84
N ASP A 19 -4.94 27.70 -16.75
CA ASP A 19 -4.76 27.56 -18.20
C ASP A 19 -5.12 28.90 -18.87
N ASP A 20 -4.34 29.41 -19.83
CA ASP A 20 -4.61 30.69 -20.50
C ASP A 20 -5.68 30.59 -21.59
N ASP A 21 -6.09 29.37 -21.95
CA ASP A 21 -7.18 29.10 -22.88
C ASP A 21 -8.56 29.18 -22.17
N ALA A 22 -9.26 30.30 -22.36
CA ALA A 22 -10.56 30.58 -21.76
C ALA A 22 -11.67 29.60 -22.20
N ASP A 23 -11.63 29.10 -23.43
CA ASP A 23 -12.63 28.16 -23.95
C ASP A 23 -12.43 26.79 -23.28
N LEU A 24 -11.18 26.36 -23.17
CA LEU A 24 -10.80 25.11 -22.51
C LEU A 24 -11.14 25.14 -21.02
N LEU A 25 -10.85 26.25 -20.33
CA LEU A 25 -11.26 26.45 -18.94
C LEU A 25 -12.78 26.33 -18.76
N SER A 26 -13.55 26.96 -19.65
CA SER A 26 -15.02 26.97 -19.58
C SER A 26 -15.60 25.56 -19.73
N ILE A 27 -15.15 24.81 -20.73
CA ILE A 27 -15.64 23.44 -20.99
C ILE A 27 -15.24 22.49 -19.86
N ARG A 28 -13.97 22.53 -19.41
CA ARG A 28 -13.48 21.68 -18.31
C ARG A 28 -14.19 21.99 -17.00
N LYS A 29 -14.42 23.28 -16.69
CA LYS A 29 -15.15 23.70 -15.51
C LYS A 29 -16.57 23.14 -15.51
N LEU A 30 -17.31 23.27 -16.62
CA LEU A 30 -18.65 22.70 -16.74
C LEU A 30 -18.67 21.19 -16.53
N ARG A 31 -17.74 20.46 -17.16
CA ARG A 31 -17.67 19.00 -17.00
C ARG A 31 -17.37 18.60 -15.55
N LEU A 32 -16.38 19.21 -14.90
CA LEU A 32 -16.01 18.87 -13.53
C LEU A 32 -17.08 19.27 -12.51
N LEU A 33 -17.82 20.36 -12.74
CA LEU A 33 -18.99 20.70 -11.94
C LEU A 33 -20.09 19.63 -12.07
N ALA A 34 -20.31 19.09 -13.26
CA ALA A 34 -21.27 18.00 -13.50
C ALA A 34 -20.88 16.70 -12.78
N GLU A 35 -19.58 16.46 -12.59
CA GLU A 35 -19.02 15.35 -11.80
C GLU A 35 -19.09 15.58 -10.27
N GLY A 36 -19.59 16.74 -9.83
CA GLY A 36 -19.81 17.05 -8.43
C GLY A 36 -18.63 17.69 -7.70
N TYR A 37 -17.60 18.17 -8.43
CA TYR A 37 -16.51 18.94 -7.85
C TYR A 37 -16.90 20.39 -7.56
N SER A 38 -16.16 21.05 -6.66
CA SER A 38 -16.12 22.51 -6.58
C SER A 38 -14.97 22.98 -7.46
N VAL A 39 -15.22 23.87 -8.43
CA VAL A 39 -14.21 24.21 -9.45
C VAL A 39 -13.97 25.72 -9.51
N HIS A 40 -12.72 26.10 -9.34
CA HIS A 40 -12.24 27.46 -9.60
C HIS A 40 -11.29 27.43 -10.81
N ALA A 41 -11.31 28.47 -11.63
CA ALA A 41 -10.51 28.56 -12.84
C ALA A 41 -9.85 29.93 -12.89
N VAL A 42 -8.57 29.95 -13.21
CA VAL A 42 -7.77 31.16 -13.40
C VAL A 42 -7.01 31.07 -14.73
N ASP A 43 -6.87 32.20 -15.40
CA ASP A 43 -6.29 32.32 -16.75
C ASP A 43 -4.79 32.65 -16.75
N SER A 44 -4.18 32.78 -15.57
CA SER A 44 -2.77 33.14 -15.45
C SER A 44 -2.13 32.62 -14.17
N SER A 45 -0.85 32.26 -14.29
CA SER A 45 0.00 31.87 -13.15
C SER A 45 0.18 32.99 -12.12
N ALA A 46 0.09 34.26 -12.54
CA ALA A 46 0.25 35.43 -11.66
C ALA A 46 -0.81 35.49 -10.54
N VAL A 47 -2.03 35.02 -10.81
CA VAL A 47 -3.11 35.00 -9.80
C VAL A 47 -3.28 33.63 -9.14
N ALA A 48 -2.60 32.59 -9.65
CA ALA A 48 -2.75 31.22 -9.20
C ALA A 48 -2.41 31.05 -7.71
N MET A 49 -1.32 31.65 -7.22
CA MET A 49 -0.94 31.53 -5.79
C MET A 49 -2.01 32.10 -4.85
N ASN A 50 -2.55 33.26 -5.16
CA ASN A 50 -3.65 33.86 -4.39
C ASN A 50 -4.91 32.99 -4.45
N ALA A 51 -5.22 32.45 -5.63
CA ALA A 51 -6.35 31.53 -5.79
C ALA A 51 -6.15 30.25 -4.98
N ILE A 52 -4.94 29.69 -4.93
CA ILE A 52 -4.61 28.50 -4.12
C ILE A 52 -4.82 28.80 -2.63
N ASP A 53 -4.36 29.95 -2.15
CA ASP A 53 -4.53 30.33 -0.75
C ASP A 53 -5.99 30.52 -0.34
N MET A 54 -6.79 31.16 -1.18
CA MET A 54 -8.20 31.42 -0.89
C MET A 54 -9.09 30.19 -1.11
N PHE A 55 -8.86 29.45 -2.18
CA PHE A 55 -9.69 28.33 -2.59
C PHE A 55 -9.28 27.02 -1.90
N GLN A 56 -8.01 26.89 -1.51
CA GLN A 56 -7.37 25.70 -0.91
C GLN A 56 -7.71 24.41 -1.69
N PRO A 57 -7.32 24.31 -2.97
CA PRO A 57 -7.68 23.16 -3.81
C PRO A 57 -7.11 21.84 -3.26
N ASP A 58 -7.87 20.76 -3.44
CA ASP A 58 -7.37 19.38 -3.25
C ASP A 58 -6.47 18.96 -4.44
N ILE A 59 -6.77 19.50 -5.62
CA ILE A 59 -6.04 19.22 -6.86
C ILE A 59 -5.96 20.46 -7.76
N ILE A 60 -4.82 20.65 -8.41
CA ILE A 60 -4.56 21.68 -9.41
C ILE A 60 -4.34 21.01 -10.76
N VAL A 61 -5.01 21.49 -11.80
CA VAL A 61 -4.72 21.17 -13.20
C VAL A 61 -4.01 22.37 -13.79
N LEU A 62 -2.76 22.17 -14.19
CA LEU A 62 -1.83 23.24 -14.55
C LEU A 62 -1.33 23.07 -15.98
N ASP A 63 -1.52 24.08 -16.83
CA ASP A 63 -0.76 24.19 -18.07
C ASP A 63 0.66 24.72 -17.80
N LEU A 64 1.63 24.23 -18.57
CA LEU A 64 3.02 24.71 -18.54
C LEU A 64 3.26 25.84 -19.54
N ILE A 65 2.52 25.86 -20.65
CA ILE A 65 2.67 26.85 -21.70
C ILE A 65 1.63 27.94 -21.46
N MET A 66 2.04 29.01 -20.78
CA MET A 66 1.21 30.20 -20.56
C MET A 66 2.07 31.47 -20.67
N PRO A 67 1.51 32.63 -21.06
CA PRO A 67 2.19 33.91 -21.03
C PRO A 67 2.66 34.29 -19.61
N GLY A 68 3.83 34.93 -19.51
CA GLY A 68 4.37 35.40 -18.23
C GLY A 68 5.16 34.34 -17.48
N ILE A 69 4.77 34.02 -16.24
CA ILE A 69 5.44 32.99 -15.45
C ILE A 69 5.03 31.61 -15.99
N SER A 70 6.01 30.80 -16.39
CA SER A 70 5.74 29.45 -16.89
C SER A 70 5.10 28.57 -15.81
N GLY A 71 4.25 27.63 -16.22
CA GLY A 71 3.68 26.68 -15.26
C GLY A 71 4.74 25.79 -14.60
N GLU A 72 5.90 25.59 -15.24
CA GLU A 72 7.05 24.89 -14.63
C GLU A 72 7.57 25.62 -13.39
N THR A 73 7.68 26.95 -13.48
CA THR A 73 8.10 27.79 -12.36
C THR A 73 7.08 27.71 -11.21
N LEU A 74 5.79 27.74 -11.54
CA LEU A 74 4.72 27.61 -10.54
C LEU A 74 4.73 26.22 -9.88
N LEU A 75 4.92 25.15 -10.65
CA LEU A 75 5.05 23.78 -10.12
C LEU A 75 6.20 23.68 -9.10
N ALA A 76 7.38 24.20 -9.45
CA ALA A 76 8.54 24.20 -8.55
C ALA A 76 8.23 24.97 -7.25
N GLN A 77 7.66 26.17 -7.36
CA GLN A 77 7.27 26.99 -6.20
C GLN A 77 6.26 26.28 -5.28
N LEU A 78 5.29 25.56 -5.85
CA LEU A 78 4.31 24.79 -5.09
C LEU A 78 4.92 23.59 -4.36
N ARG A 79 6.02 23.03 -4.88
CA ARG A 79 6.70 21.87 -4.29
C ARG A 79 7.77 22.23 -3.27
N GLU A 80 8.37 23.40 -3.39
CA GLU A 80 9.27 23.95 -2.37
C GLU A 80 8.53 24.40 -1.10
N ASN A 81 7.23 24.70 -1.21
CA ASN A 81 6.43 25.15 -0.07
C ASN A 81 5.73 23.98 0.63
N GLU A 82 6.14 23.68 1.87
CA GLU A 82 5.58 22.60 2.70
C GLU A 82 4.05 22.68 2.83
N ARG A 83 3.49 23.90 2.85
CA ARG A 83 2.03 24.12 2.98
C ARG A 83 1.24 23.53 1.81
N PHE A 84 1.83 23.45 0.62
CA PHE A 84 1.15 23.01 -0.60
C PHE A 84 1.55 21.60 -1.02
N ARG A 85 2.42 20.92 -0.25
CA ARG A 85 2.97 19.60 -0.59
C ARG A 85 1.90 18.51 -0.71
N ALA A 86 0.79 18.65 0.01
CA ALA A 86 -0.34 17.72 -0.03
C ALA A 86 -1.27 17.91 -1.25
N ILE A 87 -1.20 19.06 -1.93
CA ILE A 87 -2.08 19.36 -3.07
C ILE A 87 -1.64 18.53 -4.28
N LYS A 88 -2.58 17.79 -4.86
CA LYS A 88 -2.33 17.01 -6.08
C LYS A 88 -2.13 17.95 -7.27
N ILE A 89 -1.13 17.71 -8.12
CA ILE A 89 -0.90 18.53 -9.31
C ILE A 89 -0.90 17.64 -10.55
N VAL A 90 -1.82 17.93 -11.46
CA VAL A 90 -1.89 17.34 -12.81
C VAL A 90 -1.35 18.36 -13.79
N VAL A 91 -0.26 18.03 -14.45
CA VAL A 91 0.24 18.82 -15.58
C VAL A 91 -0.59 18.48 -16.82
N ASN A 92 -1.17 19.49 -17.46
CA ASN A 92 -2.01 19.34 -18.64
C ASN A 92 -1.55 20.31 -19.73
N THR A 93 -0.73 19.83 -20.67
CA THR A 93 0.04 20.71 -21.56
C THR A 93 0.20 20.15 -22.97
N ALA A 94 0.51 20.99 -23.95
CA ALA A 94 0.81 20.58 -25.31
C ALA A 94 2.24 19.99 -25.48
N LYS A 95 3.11 20.10 -24.47
CA LYS A 95 4.47 19.48 -24.48
C LYS A 95 4.41 17.97 -24.32
N SER A 96 4.30 17.21 -25.42
CA SER A 96 3.99 15.77 -25.40
C SER A 96 5.18 14.81 -25.51
N PHE A 97 6.42 15.29 -25.44
CA PHE A 97 7.59 14.40 -25.52
C PHE A 97 7.79 13.62 -24.21
N GLU A 98 8.30 12.39 -24.29
CA GLU A 98 8.58 11.55 -23.11
C GLU A 98 9.52 12.23 -22.11
N CYS A 99 10.47 13.04 -22.59
CA CYS A 99 11.36 13.80 -21.73
C CYS A 99 10.63 14.87 -20.92
N ASP A 100 9.61 15.51 -21.50
CA ASP A 100 8.80 16.53 -20.83
C ASP A 100 7.95 15.87 -19.72
N GLN A 101 7.31 14.74 -20.03
CA GLN A 101 6.55 13.98 -19.05
C GLN A 101 7.42 13.58 -17.85
N ARG A 102 8.60 13.02 -18.12
CA ARG A 102 9.54 12.60 -17.07
C ARG A 102 9.96 13.78 -16.20
N HIS A 103 10.35 14.89 -16.83
CA HIS A 103 10.76 16.10 -16.13
C HIS A 103 9.66 16.67 -15.22
N CYS A 104 8.39 16.65 -15.67
CA CYS A 104 7.26 17.11 -14.86
C CYS A 104 7.06 16.26 -13.60
N LEU A 105 7.12 14.93 -13.75
CA LEU A 105 6.96 14.01 -12.63
C LEU A 105 8.12 14.11 -11.63
N GLU A 106 9.35 14.24 -12.13
CA GLU A 106 10.55 14.47 -11.30
C GLU A 106 10.48 15.81 -10.55
N SER A 107 9.92 16.84 -11.19
CA SER A 107 9.66 18.16 -10.58
C SER A 107 8.49 18.17 -9.60
N GLY A 108 7.81 17.04 -9.44
CA GLY A 108 6.83 16.80 -8.38
C GLY A 108 5.37 16.82 -8.81
N ALA A 109 5.04 16.84 -10.10
CA ALA A 109 3.67 16.58 -10.55
C ALA A 109 3.22 15.17 -10.12
N ASP A 110 1.94 15.01 -9.75
CA ASP A 110 1.34 13.72 -9.41
C ASP A 110 0.88 12.97 -10.66
N ALA A 111 0.53 13.69 -11.73
CA ALA A 111 0.24 13.10 -13.03
C ALA A 111 0.48 14.09 -14.18
N TYR A 112 0.50 13.54 -15.39
CA TYR A 112 0.70 14.27 -16.62
C TYR A 112 -0.35 13.84 -17.67
N LEU A 113 -0.91 14.80 -18.41
CA LEU A 113 -1.90 14.58 -19.46
C LEU A 113 -1.58 15.48 -20.67
N ALA A 114 -1.24 14.89 -21.82
CA ALA A 114 -0.92 15.65 -23.03
C ALA A 114 -2.18 16.23 -23.69
N LYS A 115 -2.11 17.48 -24.19
CA LYS A 115 -3.14 18.08 -25.05
C LYS A 115 -2.95 17.60 -26.51
N PRO A 116 -4.04 17.34 -27.27
CA PRO A 116 -5.44 17.40 -26.86
C PRO A 116 -5.85 16.10 -26.14
N ALA A 117 -6.22 16.21 -24.86
CA ALA A 117 -6.88 15.15 -24.13
C ALA A 117 -8.37 15.42 -24.04
N ASP A 118 -9.17 14.37 -24.19
CA ASP A 118 -10.60 14.43 -23.95
C ASP A 118 -10.90 14.85 -22.49
N HIS A 119 -11.99 15.58 -22.30
CA HIS A 119 -12.45 16.05 -21.00
C HIS A 119 -12.74 14.89 -20.03
N ASP A 120 -13.18 13.75 -20.57
CA ASP A 120 -13.42 12.53 -19.79
C ASP A 120 -12.12 11.92 -19.27
N ALA A 121 -11.04 11.99 -20.06
CA ALA A 121 -9.73 11.53 -19.61
C ALA A 121 -9.23 12.36 -18.42
N LEU A 122 -9.38 13.68 -18.47
CA LEU A 122 -9.04 14.56 -17.33
C LEU A 122 -9.91 14.28 -16.11
N ALA A 123 -11.23 14.16 -16.29
CA ALA A 123 -12.16 13.89 -15.19
C ALA A 123 -11.87 12.53 -14.53
N ASN A 124 -11.56 11.49 -15.33
CA ASN A 124 -11.18 10.17 -14.83
C ASN A 124 -9.86 10.22 -14.06
N LEU A 125 -8.87 10.95 -14.56
CA LEU A 125 -7.58 11.14 -13.89
C LEU A 125 -7.73 11.88 -12.55
N ILE A 126 -8.50 12.98 -12.52
CA ILE A 126 -8.81 13.72 -11.28
C ILE A 126 -9.53 12.81 -10.29
N ARG A 127 -10.56 12.08 -10.75
CA ARG A 127 -11.30 11.13 -9.91
C ARG A 127 -10.38 10.07 -9.34
N LYS A 128 -9.42 9.58 -10.12
CA LYS A 128 -8.42 8.61 -9.69
C LYS A 128 -7.51 9.19 -8.61
N LEU A 129 -6.91 10.35 -8.85
CA LEU A 129 -5.96 10.99 -7.92
C LEU A 129 -6.60 11.47 -6.61
N LEU A 130 -7.88 11.84 -6.66
CA LEU A 130 -8.65 12.27 -5.48
C LEU A 130 -9.30 11.12 -4.74
N ARG A 131 -9.28 9.89 -5.27
CA ARG A 131 -9.68 8.72 -4.49
C ARG A 131 -8.57 8.45 -3.50
N ASP A 132 -8.89 8.49 -2.22
CA ASP A 132 -8.01 8.03 -1.14
C ASP A 132 -8.14 6.51 -0.91
N GLU A 133 -8.60 5.79 -1.94
CA GLU A 133 -8.89 4.36 -1.89
C GLU A 133 -7.58 3.58 -1.79
N VAL A 134 -7.49 2.77 -0.75
CA VAL A 134 -6.41 1.80 -0.54
C VAL A 134 -7.03 0.42 -0.68
N THR A 135 -6.52 -0.39 -1.60
CA THR A 135 -6.96 -1.78 -1.78
C THR A 135 -5.90 -2.72 -1.24
N VAL A 136 -6.28 -3.52 -0.24
CA VAL A 136 -5.46 -4.59 0.32
C VAL A 136 -5.93 -5.92 -0.25
N THR A 137 -5.05 -6.67 -0.90
CA THR A 137 -5.37 -7.99 -1.47
C THR A 137 -4.47 -9.06 -0.86
N PHE A 138 -5.07 -10.16 -0.42
CA PHE A 138 -4.37 -11.31 0.13
C PHE A 138 -4.14 -12.35 -0.95
N TRP A 139 -2.88 -12.65 -1.25
CA TRP A 139 -2.48 -13.61 -2.28
C TRP A 139 -2.01 -14.95 -1.69
N GLY A 140 -1.53 -14.92 -0.44
CA GLY A 140 -1.26 -16.10 0.36
C GLY A 140 -1.39 -15.76 1.83
N THR A 141 -1.99 -16.66 2.61
CA THR A 141 -2.39 -16.41 4.01
C THR A 141 -1.90 -17.46 5.00
N ARG A 142 -1.24 -18.52 4.50
CA ARG A 142 -0.81 -19.67 5.28
C ARG A 142 0.62 -19.49 5.79
N GLY A 143 0.89 -19.85 7.04
CA GLY A 143 2.25 -19.80 7.57
C GLY A 143 3.09 -21.04 7.27
N SER A 144 4.41 -20.93 7.44
CA SER A 144 5.44 -21.98 7.45
C SER A 144 5.64 -22.81 6.17
N ILE A 145 4.58 -23.35 5.56
CA ILE A 145 4.63 -24.14 4.32
C ILE A 145 3.34 -23.97 3.51
N PRO A 146 3.41 -24.10 2.17
CA PRO A 146 2.20 -24.12 1.37
C PRO A 146 1.40 -25.39 1.67
N ARG A 147 0.09 -25.24 1.79
CA ARG A 147 -0.84 -26.32 2.12
C ARG A 147 -2.03 -26.34 1.18
N PRO A 148 -1.85 -26.55 -0.15
CA PRO A 148 -2.99 -26.73 -1.04
C PRO A 148 -3.70 -28.05 -0.72
N GLY A 149 -5.02 -28.01 -0.55
CA GLY A 149 -5.79 -29.22 -0.31
C GLY A 149 -7.29 -28.96 -0.23
N LYS A 150 -8.07 -30.06 -0.21
CA LYS A 150 -9.53 -30.01 -0.07
C LYS A 150 -10.01 -29.31 1.21
N ASP A 151 -9.16 -29.30 2.24
CA ASP A 151 -9.46 -28.78 3.57
C ASP A 151 -9.03 -27.30 3.73
N THR A 152 -8.57 -26.66 2.64
CA THR A 152 -7.96 -25.31 2.65
C THR A 152 -8.46 -24.45 1.49
N LEU A 153 -9.68 -24.73 0.99
CA LEU A 153 -10.24 -24.08 -0.20
C LEU A 153 -10.81 -22.70 0.12
N LYS A 154 -11.23 -22.46 1.37
CA LYS A 154 -11.91 -21.22 1.79
C LYS A 154 -10.93 -20.12 2.17
N PHE A 155 -9.86 -20.46 2.89
CA PHE A 155 -8.86 -19.47 3.35
C PHE A 155 -7.58 -19.48 2.53
N GLY A 156 -7.34 -20.57 1.79
CA GLY A 156 -6.22 -20.71 0.88
C GLY A 156 -5.06 -21.52 1.45
N GLY A 157 -4.11 -21.87 0.57
CA GLY A 157 -2.96 -22.73 0.87
C GLY A 157 -1.61 -22.13 0.50
N ASN A 158 -1.57 -20.96 -0.10
CA ASN A 158 -0.36 -20.21 -0.40
C ASN A 158 0.22 -19.51 0.84
N THR A 159 1.55 -19.38 0.85
CA THR A 159 2.28 -18.71 1.93
C THR A 159 2.32 -17.19 1.78
N PRO A 160 2.71 -16.42 2.82
CA PRO A 160 2.39 -15.01 2.95
C PRO A 160 2.74 -14.16 1.73
N CYS A 161 1.73 -13.48 1.21
CA CYS A 161 1.90 -12.41 0.24
C CYS A 161 0.67 -11.52 0.29
N VAL A 162 0.88 -10.23 0.55
CA VAL A 162 -0.17 -9.22 0.55
C VAL A 162 0.24 -8.07 -0.36
N SER A 163 -0.68 -7.56 -1.15
CA SER A 163 -0.47 -6.32 -1.90
C SER A 163 -1.33 -5.20 -1.37
N VAL A 164 -0.76 -4.01 -1.27
CA VAL A 164 -1.46 -2.76 -1.01
C VAL A 164 -1.34 -1.89 -2.25
N GLU A 165 -2.46 -1.69 -2.92
CA GLU A 165 -2.59 -0.87 -4.13
C GLU A 165 -3.26 0.45 -3.77
N LEU A 166 -2.65 1.56 -4.20
CA LEU A 166 -3.23 2.89 -4.07
C LEU A 166 -3.99 3.26 -5.35
N SER A 167 -4.90 4.22 -5.23
CA SER A 167 -5.66 4.74 -6.37
C SER A 167 -4.83 5.26 -7.53
N ASP A 168 -3.58 5.67 -7.31
CA ASP A 168 -2.63 6.11 -8.34
C ASP A 168 -1.80 4.96 -8.96
N ASP A 169 -2.24 3.72 -8.77
CA ASP A 169 -1.62 2.45 -9.20
C ASP A 169 -0.27 2.13 -8.55
N ARG A 170 0.16 2.87 -7.52
CA ARG A 170 1.33 2.44 -6.75
C ARG A 170 1.02 1.15 -6.01
N LEU A 171 1.94 0.19 -6.13
CA LEU A 171 1.76 -1.17 -5.65
C LEU A 171 2.89 -1.53 -4.67
N PHE A 172 2.51 -1.76 -3.42
CA PHE A 172 3.38 -2.16 -2.33
C PHE A 172 3.11 -3.63 -1.98
N LEU A 173 4.15 -4.43 -1.84
CA LEU A 173 4.06 -5.86 -1.58
C LEU A 173 4.63 -6.15 -0.19
N PHE A 174 3.98 -7.02 0.57
CA PHE A 174 4.42 -7.47 1.88
C PHE A 174 4.60 -8.98 1.84
N ASP A 175 5.84 -9.39 2.05
CA ASP A 175 6.39 -10.72 1.82
C ASP A 175 6.21 -11.26 0.39
N ALA A 176 6.97 -12.29 0.09
CA ALA A 176 7.13 -12.91 -1.22
C ALA A 176 6.99 -14.44 -1.13
N GLY A 177 6.05 -14.92 -0.34
CA GLY A 177 5.66 -16.33 -0.29
C GLY A 177 5.03 -16.83 -1.60
N THR A 178 4.55 -18.08 -1.65
CA THR A 178 4.00 -18.67 -2.89
C THR A 178 2.81 -17.88 -3.45
N GLY A 179 2.10 -17.11 -2.63
CA GLY A 179 1.03 -16.22 -3.10
C GLY A 179 1.52 -15.18 -4.12
N LEU A 180 2.80 -14.79 -4.05
CA LEU A 180 3.41 -13.84 -5.00
C LEU A 180 3.35 -14.35 -6.44
N VAL A 181 3.34 -15.67 -6.65
CA VAL A 181 3.30 -16.27 -7.99
C VAL A 181 2.00 -15.94 -8.70
N ASP A 182 0.87 -16.04 -8.00
CA ASP A 182 -0.45 -15.75 -8.59
C ASP A 182 -0.64 -14.25 -8.82
N LEU A 183 -0.15 -13.40 -7.90
CA LEU A 183 -0.06 -11.96 -8.16
C LEU A 183 0.72 -11.68 -9.44
N GLY A 184 1.89 -12.30 -9.61
CA GLY A 184 2.71 -12.15 -10.81
C GLY A 184 1.96 -12.46 -12.09
N ARG A 185 1.22 -13.59 -12.11
CA ARG A 185 0.39 -13.98 -13.26
C ARG A 185 -0.68 -12.95 -13.59
N THR A 186 -1.35 -12.39 -12.58
CA THR A 186 -2.35 -11.33 -12.76
C THR A 186 -1.75 -10.03 -13.29
N LEU A 187 -0.53 -9.67 -12.90
CA LEU A 187 0.11 -8.43 -13.38
C LEU A 187 0.58 -8.53 -14.83
N VAL A 188 1.04 -9.70 -15.26
CA VAL A 188 1.52 -9.91 -16.64
C VAL A 188 0.38 -9.76 -17.66
N THR A 189 -0.85 -10.15 -17.31
CA THR A 189 -2.01 -10.00 -18.21
C THR A 189 -2.41 -8.55 -18.44
N ALA A 190 -2.00 -7.63 -17.55
CA ALA A 190 -2.33 -6.20 -17.64
C ALA A 190 -1.46 -5.41 -18.65
N GLN A 191 -0.40 -6.02 -19.23
CA GLN A 191 0.49 -5.40 -20.22
C GLN A 191 1.04 -4.01 -19.84
N LYS A 192 1.29 -3.78 -18.54
CA LYS A 192 1.81 -2.54 -17.97
C LYS A 192 3.20 -2.77 -17.36
N GLN A 193 4.04 -1.73 -17.35
CA GLN A 193 5.28 -1.71 -16.56
C GLN A 193 5.01 -1.31 -15.11
N TYR A 194 5.68 -1.98 -14.19
CA TYR A 194 5.48 -1.78 -12.76
C TYR A 194 6.76 -1.35 -12.07
N LYS A 195 6.58 -0.49 -11.06
CA LYS A 195 7.54 -0.23 -10.02
C LYS A 195 7.01 -0.82 -8.72
N PHE A 196 7.74 -1.80 -8.19
CA PHE A 196 7.37 -2.52 -6.97
C PHE A 196 8.21 -2.06 -5.79
N ASN A 197 7.57 -1.92 -4.63
CA ASN A 197 8.25 -1.90 -3.34
C ASN A 197 7.84 -3.17 -2.59
N LEU A 198 8.77 -4.12 -2.47
CA LEU A 198 8.58 -5.37 -1.73
C LEU A 198 9.19 -5.23 -0.35
N PHE A 199 8.38 -5.37 0.70
CA PHE A 199 8.81 -5.38 2.09
C PHE A 199 8.84 -6.82 2.61
N VAL A 200 10.03 -7.32 2.90
CA VAL A 200 10.25 -8.66 3.47
C VAL A 200 10.38 -8.51 4.98
N SER A 201 9.41 -9.06 5.71
CA SER A 201 9.40 -9.05 7.19
C SER A 201 10.64 -9.73 7.75
N HIS A 202 10.93 -10.93 7.25
CA HIS A 202 12.11 -11.75 7.55
C HIS A 202 12.26 -12.87 6.48
N PRO A 203 13.40 -13.56 6.41
CA PRO A 203 13.73 -14.42 5.28
C PRO A 203 13.43 -15.90 5.51
N HIS A 204 12.51 -16.25 6.41
CA HIS A 204 12.01 -17.62 6.46
C HIS A 204 11.38 -17.99 5.11
N TRP A 205 11.51 -19.26 4.74
CA TRP A 205 11.26 -19.71 3.36
C TRP A 205 9.87 -19.36 2.86
N ASP A 206 8.86 -19.53 3.69
CA ASP A 206 7.47 -19.23 3.37
C ASP A 206 7.21 -17.75 3.08
N HIS A 207 8.09 -16.83 3.49
CA HIS A 207 8.04 -15.40 3.16
C HIS A 207 8.84 -15.00 1.92
N ILE A 208 9.66 -15.89 1.33
CA ILE A 208 10.52 -15.53 0.19
C ILE A 208 10.45 -16.50 -1.00
N GLN A 209 9.91 -17.71 -0.80
CA GLN A 209 9.95 -18.81 -1.78
C GLN A 209 9.22 -18.55 -3.10
N GLY A 210 8.30 -17.58 -3.15
CA GLY A 210 7.60 -17.20 -4.37
C GLY A 210 8.41 -16.26 -5.26
N LEU A 211 9.41 -15.56 -4.70
CA LEU A 211 10.21 -14.56 -5.43
C LEU A 211 10.89 -15.12 -6.69
N PRO A 212 11.51 -16.32 -6.68
CA PRO A 212 12.13 -16.88 -7.88
C PRO A 212 11.13 -17.14 -9.02
N PHE A 213 9.83 -17.25 -8.71
CA PHE A 213 8.75 -17.51 -9.67
C PHE A 213 7.94 -16.25 -10.03
N PHE A 214 8.30 -15.09 -9.50
CA PHE A 214 7.59 -13.84 -9.77
C PHE A 214 7.91 -13.32 -11.18
N GLN A 215 7.06 -13.69 -12.13
CA GLN A 215 7.20 -13.38 -13.56
C GLN A 215 7.61 -11.93 -13.88
N PRO A 216 7.08 -10.89 -13.19
CA PRO A 216 7.47 -9.50 -13.45
C PRO A 216 8.97 -9.21 -13.31
N LEU A 217 9.76 -10.00 -12.56
CA LEU A 217 11.21 -9.82 -12.46
C LEU A 217 11.96 -10.15 -13.76
N TYR A 218 11.34 -10.96 -14.62
CA TYR A 218 11.89 -11.42 -15.90
C TYR A 218 11.37 -10.60 -17.09
N LEU A 219 10.64 -9.51 -16.83
CA LEU A 219 10.13 -8.61 -17.86
C LEU A 219 10.89 -7.28 -17.86
N GLN A 220 11.34 -6.87 -19.04
CA GLN A 220 12.08 -5.63 -19.23
C GLN A 220 11.20 -4.40 -18.93
N GLY A 221 11.80 -3.39 -18.31
CA GLY A 221 11.14 -2.13 -17.98
C GLY A 221 10.53 -2.08 -16.58
N ASN A 222 10.33 -3.24 -15.94
CA ASN A 222 9.94 -3.30 -14.54
C ASN A 222 11.10 -2.92 -13.61
N GLU A 223 10.73 -2.42 -12.44
CA GLU A 223 11.64 -2.07 -11.36
C GLU A 223 11.13 -2.62 -10.03
N MET A 224 12.02 -3.17 -9.20
CA MET A 224 11.68 -3.61 -7.85
C MET A 224 12.71 -3.10 -6.85
N VAL A 225 12.24 -2.50 -5.77
CA VAL A 225 13.04 -2.22 -4.58
C VAL A 225 12.62 -3.22 -3.50
N ILE A 226 13.55 -4.05 -3.07
CA ILE A 226 13.36 -5.02 -1.98
C ILE A 226 13.86 -4.39 -0.69
N HIS A 227 12.95 -4.22 0.25
CA HIS A 227 13.16 -3.67 1.58
C HIS A 227 13.11 -4.79 2.61
N GLY A 228 13.94 -4.72 3.65
CA GLY A 228 14.04 -5.72 4.70
C GLY A 228 15.22 -5.42 5.62
N THR A 229 15.46 -6.21 6.65
CA THR A 229 16.62 -6.00 7.54
C THR A 229 17.83 -6.88 7.16
N SER A 230 19.01 -6.48 7.62
CA SER A 230 20.23 -7.29 7.53
C SER A 230 20.20 -8.43 8.54
N HIS A 231 20.75 -9.59 8.21
CA HIS A 231 20.70 -10.79 9.04
C HIS A 231 22.08 -11.14 9.59
N GLY A 232 22.51 -10.38 10.58
CA GLY A 232 23.80 -10.55 11.23
C GLY A 232 24.95 -10.16 10.28
N ARG A 233 25.60 -11.16 9.69
CA ARG A 233 26.72 -10.93 8.75
C ARG A 233 26.28 -10.90 7.29
N LEU A 234 25.08 -11.37 6.99
CA LEU A 234 24.55 -11.43 5.64
C LEU A 234 23.69 -10.19 5.39
N SER A 235 23.99 -9.50 4.29
CA SER A 235 23.13 -8.45 3.77
C SER A 235 21.80 -9.03 3.28
N LEU A 236 20.77 -8.19 3.19
CA LEU A 236 19.49 -8.57 2.61
C LEU A 236 19.65 -9.15 1.20
N ARG A 237 20.55 -8.56 0.40
CA ARG A 237 20.87 -9.03 -0.95
C ARG A 237 21.41 -10.45 -0.94
N GLU A 238 22.39 -10.75 -0.08
CA GLU A 238 22.98 -12.08 0.02
C GLU A 238 21.93 -13.13 0.40
N VAL A 239 21.11 -12.82 1.41
CA VAL A 239 20.02 -13.70 1.87
C VAL A 239 19.03 -14.00 0.75
N ILE A 240 18.52 -12.96 0.08
CA ILE A 240 17.54 -13.14 -1.00
C ILE A 240 18.16 -13.84 -2.22
N SER A 241 19.41 -13.53 -2.57
CA SER A 241 20.09 -14.19 -3.70
C SER A 241 20.45 -15.64 -3.40
N GLY A 242 20.67 -16.00 -2.14
CA GLY A 242 21.12 -17.33 -1.73
C GLY A 242 20.10 -18.44 -2.02
N GLN A 243 18.80 -18.13 -1.97
CA GLN A 243 17.75 -19.09 -2.36
C GLN A 243 17.77 -19.40 -3.88
N MET A 244 18.40 -18.52 -4.67
CA MET A 244 18.54 -18.63 -6.12
C MET A 244 19.96 -19.03 -6.52
N ASP A 245 20.70 -19.64 -5.61
CA ASP A 245 21.95 -20.32 -5.97
C ASP A 245 21.65 -21.50 -6.91
N SER A 246 22.49 -21.67 -7.92
CA SER A 246 22.39 -22.72 -8.94
C SER A 246 22.27 -24.15 -8.38
N LEU A 247 22.70 -24.38 -7.14
CA LEU A 247 22.54 -25.66 -6.45
C LEU A 247 21.09 -25.99 -6.10
N TYR A 248 20.28 -24.98 -5.79
CA TYR A 248 18.89 -25.13 -5.34
C TYR A 248 17.89 -24.73 -6.43
N PHE A 249 18.26 -23.77 -7.27
CA PHE A 249 17.37 -23.20 -8.28
C PHE A 249 18.14 -22.87 -9.58
N PRO A 250 17.63 -23.25 -10.77
CA PRO A 250 18.39 -23.16 -12.02
C PRO A 250 18.56 -21.74 -12.57
N VAL A 251 17.88 -20.75 -11.98
CA VAL A 251 17.88 -19.35 -12.42
C VAL A 251 18.42 -18.49 -11.28
N THR A 252 19.43 -17.67 -11.53
CA THR A 252 20.00 -16.77 -10.52
C THR A 252 19.39 -15.37 -10.64
N ILE A 253 19.75 -14.47 -9.72
CA ILE A 253 19.33 -13.07 -9.81
C ILE A 253 19.91 -12.34 -11.04
N LYS A 254 20.91 -12.92 -11.71
CA LYS A 254 21.54 -12.33 -12.91
C LYS A 254 20.65 -12.42 -14.15
N GLU A 255 19.70 -13.34 -14.14
CA GLU A 255 18.74 -13.55 -15.21
C GLU A 255 17.52 -12.62 -15.13
N TYR A 256 17.43 -11.77 -14.08
CA TYR A 256 16.40 -10.73 -14.02
C TYR A 256 16.54 -9.74 -15.18
N ALA A 257 15.43 -9.51 -15.89
CA ALA A 257 15.35 -8.47 -16.91
C ALA A 257 14.85 -7.13 -16.33
N SER A 258 14.32 -7.15 -15.12
CA SER A 258 13.94 -5.98 -14.33
C SER A 258 15.14 -5.35 -13.62
N ARG A 259 14.99 -4.07 -13.23
CA ARG A 259 15.97 -3.41 -12.35
C ARG A 259 15.63 -3.71 -10.90
N VAL A 260 16.51 -4.43 -10.20
CA VAL A 260 16.29 -4.82 -8.80
C VAL A 260 17.29 -4.13 -7.88
N TYR A 261 16.78 -3.46 -6.85
CA TYR A 261 17.55 -2.78 -5.82
C TYR A 261 17.23 -3.37 -4.44
N PHE A 262 18.18 -3.28 -3.52
CA PHE A 262 18.03 -3.73 -2.15
C PHE A 262 18.22 -2.53 -1.21
N LYS A 263 17.30 -2.34 -0.27
CA LYS A 263 17.37 -1.29 0.73
C LYS A 263 17.16 -1.90 2.11
N GLU A 264 18.19 -1.85 2.93
CA GLU A 264 18.11 -2.33 4.31
C GLU A 264 17.40 -1.29 5.19
N LEU A 265 16.50 -1.78 6.03
CA LEU A 265 15.74 -1.02 7.00
C LEU A 265 16.01 -1.57 8.40
N GLU A 266 15.96 -0.67 9.37
CA GLU A 266 15.92 -0.96 10.80
C GLU A 266 14.66 -0.31 11.39
N GLU A 267 14.30 -0.62 12.63
CA GLU A 267 13.20 0.05 13.32
C GLU A 267 13.32 1.59 13.25
N GLY A 268 12.25 2.26 12.81
CA GLY A 268 12.23 3.70 12.61
C GLY A 268 11.21 4.17 11.56
N ASP A 269 11.21 5.47 11.33
CA ASP A 269 10.34 6.17 10.38
C ASP A 269 11.08 6.56 9.10
N TYR A 270 10.40 6.34 7.96
CA TYR A 270 10.92 6.53 6.62
C TYR A 270 9.88 7.19 5.71
N GLU A 271 10.36 7.68 4.58
CA GLU A 271 9.52 8.08 3.45
C GLU A 271 9.75 7.11 2.28
N ILE A 272 8.68 6.52 1.75
CA ILE A 272 8.72 5.68 0.54
C ILE A 272 7.80 6.27 -0.52
N GLU A 273 8.35 6.72 -1.64
CA GLU A 273 7.58 7.38 -2.70
C GLU A 273 6.68 8.51 -2.19
N LYS A 274 7.21 9.35 -1.28
CA LYS A 274 6.48 10.45 -0.61
C LYS A 274 5.35 10.00 0.32
N LEU A 275 5.34 8.73 0.73
CA LEU A 275 4.41 8.17 1.70
C LEU A 275 5.12 7.86 3.02
N PRO A 276 4.43 8.04 4.16
CA PRO A 276 4.99 7.64 5.45
C PRO A 276 5.05 6.11 5.55
N LEU A 277 6.22 5.62 5.97
CA LEU A 277 6.47 4.22 6.30
C LEU A 277 7.13 4.17 7.67
N SER A 278 6.50 3.51 8.63
CA SER A 278 7.11 3.22 9.93
C SER A 278 7.41 1.73 10.03
N THR A 279 8.48 1.37 10.72
CA THR A 279 8.90 -0.01 10.96
C THR A 279 9.10 -0.26 12.45
N ILE A 280 8.87 -1.49 12.90
CA ILE A 280 9.05 -1.92 14.28
C ILE A 280 9.69 -3.30 14.35
N SER A 281 10.61 -3.53 15.29
CA SER A 281 11.18 -4.86 15.51
C SER A 281 10.15 -5.77 16.16
N LEU A 282 9.99 -6.98 15.62
CA LEU A 282 9.06 -8.00 16.12
C LEU A 282 9.78 -9.09 16.91
N ASN A 283 9.02 -9.77 17.77
CA ASN A 283 9.53 -10.85 18.61
C ASN A 283 9.38 -12.19 17.88
N HIS A 284 10.44 -12.60 17.18
CA HIS A 284 10.49 -13.83 16.39
C HIS A 284 11.92 -14.35 16.29
N PRO A 285 12.16 -15.66 16.09
CA PRO A 285 13.50 -16.17 15.81
C PRO A 285 14.13 -15.49 14.59
N GLY A 286 15.21 -14.73 14.82
CA GLY A 286 15.87 -13.94 13.79
C GLY A 286 15.60 -12.45 13.96
N ARG A 287 15.86 -11.67 12.92
CA ARG A 287 15.50 -10.26 12.89
C ARG A 287 14.26 -10.13 12.01
N THR A 288 13.17 -9.64 12.60
CA THR A 288 11.89 -9.52 11.94
C THR A 288 11.36 -8.10 12.09
N LEU A 289 10.87 -7.53 10.99
CA LEU A 289 10.26 -6.21 10.97
C LEU A 289 8.76 -6.28 10.70
N GLY A 290 8.02 -5.50 11.46
CA GLY A 290 6.65 -5.11 11.16
C GLY A 290 6.63 -3.78 10.42
N TYR A 291 5.64 -3.58 9.57
CA TYR A 291 5.52 -2.39 8.73
C TYR A 291 4.19 -1.68 8.96
N ARG A 292 4.20 -0.35 8.94
CA ARG A 292 3.00 0.50 8.85
C ARG A 292 3.16 1.47 7.69
N LEU A 293 2.38 1.24 6.64
CA LEU A 293 2.34 2.09 5.45
C LEU A 293 1.14 3.02 5.54
N GLY A 294 1.37 4.34 5.45
CA GLY A 294 0.31 5.32 5.30
C GLY A 294 0.12 5.74 3.85
N ASN A 295 -1.10 6.14 3.48
CA ASN A 295 -1.40 6.64 2.13
C ASN A 295 -1.17 8.16 1.96
N GLY A 296 -0.65 8.84 2.99
CA GLY A 296 -0.43 10.29 3.02
C GLY A 296 -1.67 11.13 3.38
N ASN A 297 -2.87 10.53 3.36
CA ASN A 297 -4.15 11.19 3.61
C ASN A 297 -4.83 10.65 4.88
N GLY A 298 -4.01 10.21 5.85
CA GLY A 298 -4.44 9.75 7.16
C GLY A 298 -4.91 8.30 7.24
N LYS A 299 -4.95 7.55 6.12
CA LYS A 299 -5.20 6.10 6.17
C LYS A 299 -3.90 5.32 6.29
N SER A 300 -3.93 4.19 7.00
CA SER A 300 -2.76 3.33 7.14
C SER A 300 -3.09 1.84 7.23
N VAL A 301 -2.16 1.02 6.74
CA VAL A 301 -2.17 -0.45 6.80
C VAL A 301 -0.93 -0.89 7.57
N ALA A 302 -1.11 -1.73 8.58
CA ALA A 302 -0.03 -2.38 9.32
C ALA A 302 0.05 -3.87 9.00
N TYR A 303 1.25 -4.35 8.74
CA TYR A 303 1.59 -5.74 8.47
C TYR A 303 2.54 -6.24 9.55
N ILE A 304 2.00 -7.04 10.48
CA ILE A 304 2.67 -7.60 11.67
C ILE A 304 2.52 -9.12 11.63
N THR A 305 3.23 -9.79 10.73
CA THR A 305 3.29 -11.25 10.72
C THR A 305 4.39 -11.74 11.65
N ASP A 306 4.29 -12.99 12.11
CA ASP A 306 5.37 -13.67 12.82
C ASP A 306 5.83 -12.87 14.03
N ASN A 307 4.89 -12.57 14.93
CA ASN A 307 5.19 -11.81 16.13
C ASN A 307 4.63 -12.51 17.37
N GLU A 308 5.49 -12.78 18.34
CA GLU A 308 5.09 -13.36 19.61
C GLU A 308 4.84 -12.28 20.68
N ILE A 309 3.64 -12.32 21.24
CA ILE A 309 3.24 -11.55 22.42
C ILE A 309 3.10 -12.54 23.57
N PHE A 310 3.99 -12.45 24.56
CA PHE A 310 3.87 -13.34 25.72
C PHE A 310 2.68 -12.92 26.59
N PRO A 311 1.83 -13.86 27.06
CA PRO A 311 0.71 -13.54 27.94
C PRO A 311 1.10 -12.90 29.27
N GLU A 312 2.32 -13.17 29.76
CA GLU A 312 2.86 -12.63 31.01
C GLU A 312 4.27 -12.06 30.79
N GLY A 313 4.57 -10.90 31.39
CA GLY A 313 5.92 -10.33 31.40
C GLY A 313 6.34 -9.59 30.12
N ASP A 314 5.42 -9.34 29.19
CA ASP A 314 5.68 -8.67 27.90
C ASP A 314 5.03 -7.28 27.80
N GLU A 315 4.69 -6.66 28.93
CA GLU A 315 3.94 -5.40 28.97
C GLU A 315 4.68 -4.23 28.31
N HIS A 316 6.01 -4.29 28.24
CA HIS A 316 6.80 -3.29 27.53
C HIS A 316 6.62 -3.42 26.01
N ASN A 317 6.76 -4.62 25.46
CA ASN A 317 6.61 -4.88 24.03
C ASN A 317 5.17 -4.65 23.58
N ARG A 318 4.18 -5.17 24.34
CA ARG A 318 2.76 -4.93 24.10
C ARG A 318 2.43 -3.43 24.01
N ARG A 319 2.95 -2.61 24.92
CA ARG A 319 2.76 -1.14 24.87
C ARG A 319 3.42 -0.51 23.64
N ARG A 320 4.61 -0.95 23.25
CA ARG A 320 5.29 -0.47 22.04
C ARG A 320 4.49 -0.80 20.78
N LEU A 321 4.04 -2.05 20.65
CA LEU A 321 3.17 -2.49 19.56
C LEU A 321 1.84 -1.72 19.55
N ALA A 322 1.17 -1.57 20.69
CA ALA A 322 -0.10 -0.85 20.77
C ALA A 322 0.04 0.63 20.36
N ALA A 323 1.13 1.28 20.75
CA ALA A 323 1.44 2.64 20.32
C ALA A 323 1.71 2.72 18.81
N PHE A 324 2.53 1.80 18.28
CA PHE A 324 2.82 1.72 16.84
C PHE A 324 1.57 1.48 15.99
N LEU A 325 0.62 0.68 16.51
CA LEU A 325 -0.62 0.31 15.82
C LEU A 325 -1.77 1.27 16.06
N SER A 326 -1.58 2.31 16.87
CA SER A 326 -2.66 3.18 17.31
C SER A 326 -3.45 3.75 16.12
N GLY A 327 -4.76 3.45 16.10
CA GLY A 327 -5.73 3.96 15.14
C GLY A 327 -5.54 3.50 13.69
N VAL A 328 -4.73 2.47 13.42
CA VAL A 328 -4.53 1.95 12.06
C VAL A 328 -5.85 1.45 11.45
N ASP A 329 -6.05 1.68 10.14
CA ASP A 329 -7.29 1.28 9.47
C ASP A 329 -7.36 -0.23 9.25
N VAL A 330 -6.23 -0.84 8.91
CA VAL A 330 -6.09 -2.28 8.72
C VAL A 330 -4.87 -2.76 9.47
N LEU A 331 -5.07 -3.72 10.37
CA LEU A 331 -4.01 -4.53 10.96
C LEU A 331 -4.11 -5.93 10.38
N ILE A 332 -3.02 -6.39 9.76
CA ILE A 332 -2.80 -7.79 9.38
C ILE A 332 -1.85 -8.36 10.42
N HIS A 333 -2.31 -9.33 11.21
CA HIS A 333 -1.49 -9.91 12.27
C HIS A 333 -1.54 -11.44 12.21
N ASP A 334 -0.42 -12.11 12.50
CA ASP A 334 -0.43 -13.57 12.62
C ASP A 334 -1.43 -14.03 13.69
N ALA A 335 -2.12 -15.11 13.40
CA ALA A 335 -3.07 -15.78 14.29
C ALA A 335 -2.83 -17.28 14.21
N THR A 336 -1.57 -17.69 14.27
CA THR A 336 -1.15 -19.06 13.98
C THR A 336 -1.73 -20.03 15.01
N TYR A 337 -1.77 -19.68 16.29
CA TYR A 337 -2.17 -20.61 17.36
C TYR A 337 -3.48 -20.23 18.05
N PHE A 338 -4.27 -21.26 18.38
CA PHE A 338 -5.26 -21.11 19.44
C PHE A 338 -4.56 -20.95 20.80
N ASP A 339 -5.26 -20.33 21.75
CA ASP A 339 -4.76 -20.12 23.10
C ASP A 339 -4.34 -21.42 23.80
N GLU A 340 -5.05 -22.52 23.56
CA GLU A 340 -4.74 -23.82 24.16
C GLU A 340 -3.50 -24.49 23.54
N GLU A 341 -3.13 -24.11 22.31
CA GLU A 341 -1.96 -24.63 21.61
C GLU A 341 -0.68 -23.87 21.98
N TYR A 342 -0.81 -22.60 22.35
CA TYR A 342 0.31 -21.69 22.59
C TYR A 342 1.31 -22.18 23.66
N PRO A 343 0.93 -22.73 24.83
CA PRO A 343 1.89 -23.13 25.86
C PRO A 343 2.95 -24.13 25.38
N ALA A 344 2.60 -25.00 24.43
CA ALA A 344 3.52 -25.97 23.84
C ALA A 344 4.41 -25.39 22.72
N ARG A 345 4.13 -24.16 22.29
CA ARG A 345 4.73 -23.47 21.14
C ARG A 345 5.32 -22.10 21.50
N ALA A 346 5.36 -21.77 22.78
CA ALA A 346 5.99 -20.54 23.26
C ALA A 346 7.45 -20.46 22.78
N ARG A 347 7.89 -19.26 22.40
CA ARG A 347 9.19 -18.94 21.80
C ARG A 347 9.37 -19.39 20.35
N TRP A 348 8.33 -19.88 19.71
CA TRP A 348 8.36 -20.16 18.26
C TRP A 348 8.12 -18.90 17.44
N GLY A 349 7.84 -17.75 18.07
CA GLY A 349 7.70 -16.48 17.37
C GLY A 349 6.30 -16.19 16.83
N HIS A 350 5.27 -16.79 17.43
CA HIS A 350 3.85 -16.56 17.10
C HIS A 350 3.01 -16.36 18.35
N SER A 351 1.94 -15.57 18.21
CA SER A 351 1.06 -15.22 19.33
C SER A 351 -0.09 -16.20 19.53
N ALA A 352 -0.57 -16.32 20.77
CA ALA A 352 -1.89 -16.85 21.06
C ALA A 352 -2.97 -15.91 20.49
N LEU A 353 -4.08 -16.48 19.97
CA LEU A 353 -5.16 -15.70 19.38
C LEU A 353 -5.69 -14.59 20.32
N SER A 354 -5.94 -14.88 21.60
CA SER A 354 -6.47 -13.85 22.50
C SER A 354 -5.51 -12.67 22.74
N GLU A 355 -4.19 -12.90 22.68
CA GLU A 355 -3.20 -11.83 22.86
C GLU A 355 -3.21 -10.84 21.70
N VAL A 356 -3.40 -11.35 20.47
CA VAL A 356 -3.57 -10.55 19.24
C VAL A 356 -4.85 -9.72 19.32
N LEU A 357 -5.96 -10.33 19.76
CA LEU A 357 -7.24 -9.62 19.91
C LEU A 357 -7.19 -8.52 20.96
N LYS A 358 -6.50 -8.76 22.10
CA LYS A 358 -6.26 -7.74 23.14
C LYS A 358 -5.43 -6.60 22.59
N LEU A 359 -4.34 -6.89 21.85
CA LEU A 359 -3.50 -5.86 21.24
C LEU A 359 -4.30 -4.98 20.27
N ALA A 360 -5.13 -5.60 19.42
CA ALA A 360 -5.98 -4.88 18.47
C ALA A 360 -6.99 -3.94 19.18
N ASP A 361 -7.60 -4.39 20.28
CA ASP A 361 -8.50 -3.59 21.13
C ASP A 361 -7.77 -2.42 21.78
N GLU A 362 -6.61 -2.67 22.38
CA GLU A 362 -5.75 -1.66 23.02
C GLU A 362 -5.29 -0.58 22.02
N ALA A 363 -4.92 -0.98 20.81
CA ALA A 363 -4.50 -0.09 19.74
C ALA A 363 -5.67 0.64 19.05
N ARG A 364 -6.92 0.24 19.30
CA ARG A 364 -8.13 0.77 18.65
C ARG A 364 -8.03 0.73 17.13
N VAL A 365 -7.58 -0.41 16.59
CA VAL A 365 -7.52 -0.63 15.14
C VAL A 365 -8.93 -0.63 14.55
N LYS A 366 -9.13 -0.30 13.28
CA LYS A 366 -10.49 -0.32 12.69
C LYS A 366 -10.88 -1.71 12.18
N ARG A 367 -9.94 -2.38 11.50
CA ARG A 367 -10.12 -3.73 10.95
C ARG A 367 -8.92 -4.60 11.30
N LEU A 368 -9.18 -5.79 11.83
CA LEU A 368 -8.19 -6.82 12.12
C LEU A 368 -8.38 -8.00 11.16
N TYR A 369 -7.30 -8.34 10.44
CA TYR A 369 -7.20 -9.55 9.64
C TYR A 369 -6.29 -10.56 10.31
N LEU A 370 -6.88 -11.68 10.74
CA LEU A 370 -6.16 -12.84 11.26
C LEU A 370 -5.45 -13.53 10.09
N PHE A 371 -4.14 -13.63 10.16
CA PHE A 371 -3.26 -14.03 9.06
C PHE A 371 -2.30 -15.14 9.50
N HIS A 372 -1.44 -15.63 8.60
CA HIS A 372 -0.41 -16.63 8.89
C HIS A 372 -1.00 -17.90 9.54
N HIS A 373 -2.04 -18.45 8.91
CA HIS A 373 -2.79 -19.59 9.46
C HIS A 373 -1.89 -20.84 9.51
N ASP A 374 -1.88 -21.55 10.64
CA ASP A 374 -1.08 -22.76 10.84
C ASP A 374 -1.36 -23.83 9.76
N PRO A 375 -0.35 -24.44 9.12
CA PRO A 375 -0.49 -25.54 8.15
C PRO A 375 -1.32 -26.75 8.56
N ALA A 376 -1.54 -26.97 9.85
CA ALA A 376 -2.36 -28.05 10.39
C ALA A 376 -3.84 -27.68 10.56
N HIS A 377 -4.20 -26.39 10.51
CA HIS A 377 -5.59 -25.93 10.66
C HIS A 377 -6.36 -25.98 9.33
N ASP A 378 -7.44 -26.72 9.27
CA ASP A 378 -8.35 -26.69 8.12
C ASP A 378 -9.21 -25.41 8.10
N ASP A 379 -10.04 -25.28 7.07
CA ASP A 379 -10.96 -24.15 6.90
C ASP A 379 -11.92 -24.00 8.11
N GLU A 380 -12.34 -25.10 8.75
CA GLU A 380 -13.22 -25.05 9.92
C GLU A 380 -12.49 -24.47 11.14
N ALA A 381 -11.23 -24.86 11.37
CA ALA A 381 -10.39 -24.30 12.42
C ALA A 381 -10.16 -22.80 12.22
N VAL A 382 -9.84 -22.35 11.00
CA VAL A 382 -9.67 -20.91 10.72
C VAL A 382 -10.98 -20.13 10.91
N GLU A 383 -12.12 -20.69 10.51
CA GLU A 383 -13.44 -20.09 10.75
C GLU A 383 -13.77 -20.00 12.25
N LYS A 384 -13.38 -20.98 13.06
CA LYS A 384 -13.52 -20.90 14.53
C LYS A 384 -12.73 -19.74 15.12
N LYS A 385 -11.50 -19.47 14.63
CA LYS A 385 -10.71 -18.31 15.05
C LYS A 385 -11.39 -16.99 14.69
N GLU A 386 -11.91 -16.89 13.46
CA GLU A 386 -12.65 -15.72 13.01
C GLU A 386 -13.89 -15.46 13.89
N LEU A 387 -14.69 -16.50 14.16
CA LEU A 387 -15.88 -16.38 15.00
C LEU A 387 -15.53 -16.02 16.45
N PHE A 388 -14.45 -16.60 16.99
CA PHE A 388 -13.94 -16.25 18.31
C PHE A 388 -13.56 -14.76 18.38
N GLY A 389 -12.81 -14.28 17.39
CA GLY A 389 -12.42 -12.87 17.29
C GLY A 389 -13.62 -11.92 17.22
N LYS A 390 -14.63 -12.22 16.40
CA LYS A 390 -15.87 -11.42 16.31
C LYS A 390 -16.58 -11.33 17.67
N ARG A 391 -16.78 -12.49 18.32
CA ARG A 391 -17.42 -12.55 19.65
C ARG A 391 -16.62 -11.84 20.73
N PHE A 392 -15.29 -11.84 20.64
CA PHE A 392 -14.42 -11.13 21.57
C PHE A 392 -14.70 -9.62 21.55
N PHE A 393 -14.75 -9.01 20.35
CA PHE A 393 -15.02 -7.57 20.21
C PHE A 393 -16.49 -7.21 20.51
N GLU A 394 -17.45 -8.05 20.11
CA GLU A 394 -18.87 -7.88 20.45
C GLU A 394 -19.09 -7.81 21.98
N LYS A 395 -18.48 -8.73 22.74
CA LYS A 395 -18.58 -8.75 24.21
C LYS A 395 -18.00 -7.49 24.87
N ARG A 396 -17.13 -6.76 24.18
CA ARG A 396 -16.47 -5.55 24.68
C ARG A 396 -17.12 -4.27 24.15
N ASN A 397 -18.21 -4.38 23.37
CA ASN A 397 -18.84 -3.27 22.65
C ASN A 397 -17.82 -2.49 21.79
N SER A 398 -16.90 -3.22 21.15
CA SER A 398 -15.83 -2.67 20.32
C SER A 398 -16.26 -2.71 18.84
N ASP A 399 -16.10 -1.62 18.11
CA ASP A 399 -16.48 -1.49 16.69
C ASP A 399 -15.48 -2.15 15.72
N ILE A 400 -14.50 -2.88 16.25
CA ILE A 400 -13.43 -3.51 15.48
C ILE A 400 -14.00 -4.62 14.59
N GLN A 401 -13.75 -4.52 13.29
CA GLN A 401 -14.12 -5.55 12.34
C GLN A 401 -13.03 -6.62 12.29
N CYS A 402 -13.31 -7.81 12.82
CA CYS A 402 -12.39 -8.94 12.79
C CYS A 402 -12.77 -9.94 11.68
N SER A 403 -11.80 -10.36 10.88
CA SER A 403 -11.97 -11.37 9.83
C SER A 403 -10.71 -12.21 9.71
N ALA A 404 -10.83 -13.48 9.31
CA ALA A 404 -9.66 -14.24 8.88
C ALA A 404 -9.34 -13.89 7.43
N ALA A 405 -8.06 -13.66 7.14
CA ALA A 405 -7.56 -13.40 5.79
C ALA A 405 -7.79 -14.61 4.90
N ARG A 406 -8.17 -14.35 3.65
CA ARG A 406 -8.53 -15.36 2.64
C ARG A 406 -7.86 -15.02 1.32
N GLU A 407 -7.26 -16.01 0.69
CA GLU A 407 -6.66 -15.83 -0.64
C GLU A 407 -7.69 -15.34 -1.68
N GLY A 408 -7.24 -14.41 -2.53
CA GLY A 408 -8.05 -13.81 -3.58
C GLY A 408 -9.04 -12.73 -3.09
N VAL A 409 -9.11 -12.45 -1.79
CA VAL A 409 -9.98 -11.39 -1.25
C VAL A 409 -9.27 -10.05 -1.28
N SER A 410 -9.94 -9.05 -1.84
CA SER A 410 -9.54 -7.64 -1.81
C SER A 410 -10.45 -6.83 -0.91
N VAL A 411 -9.86 -5.90 -0.15
CA VAL A 411 -10.53 -5.04 0.81
C VAL A 411 -10.19 -3.59 0.50
N ARG A 412 -11.21 -2.73 0.41
CA ARG A 412 -11.05 -1.30 0.12
C ARG A 412 -11.22 -0.46 1.38
N LEU A 413 -10.37 0.56 1.53
CA LEU A 413 -10.40 1.52 2.64
C LEU A 413 -10.92 2.87 2.20
#